data_AF-A0A7C1MJ89-F1
#
_entry.id   AF-A0A7C1MJ89-F1
#
_cell.length_a   1.000
_cell.length_b   1.000
_cell.length_c   1.000
_cell.angle_alpha   90.00
_cell.angle_beta   90.00
_cell.angle_gamma   90.00
#
_symmetry.space_group_name_H-M   'P 1'
#
loop_
_entity.id
_entity.type
_entity.pdbx_description
1 polymer ?
#
loop_
_entity_poly.entity_id
_entity_poly.type
_entity_poly.pdbx_seq_one_letter_code
_entity_poly.pdbx_strand_id
1 'polypeptide(L)'
;MIGKKSIYGKTGFTLIELIICVIIISILLGFAASRFFPMIERSRGAEARAILSTIYTNFQKVADDGIPLDEDLTAGDSDATWNKIIIDDPNNNLNRRFDYSVDYNGTPPTALAESRADNAMWLQINLNTGVIIHSGEY
;
A
#
# COMPACT_ATOMS: atom_id res chain seq x y z
N MET A 1 69.00 13.08 15.63
CA MET A 1 67.93 12.40 14.89
C MET A 1 66.60 13.04 15.29
N ILE A 2 65.76 13.48 14.34
CA ILE A 2 64.29 13.57 14.44
C ILE A 2 63.76 13.95 13.04
N GLY A 3 62.79 13.16 12.57
CA GLY A 3 62.55 12.89 11.15
C GLY A 3 61.71 13.89 10.37
N LYS A 4 61.97 13.97 9.07
CA LYS A 4 61.10 14.59 8.07
C LYS A 4 59.79 13.81 7.97
N LYS A 5 58.70 14.38 8.45
CA LYS A 5 57.34 13.89 8.18
C LYS A 5 56.99 14.23 6.72
N SER A 6 57.03 13.23 5.84
CA SER A 6 56.47 13.36 4.49
C SER A 6 54.95 13.37 4.57
N ILE A 7 54.33 14.48 4.13
CA ILE A 7 52.88 14.59 3.99
C ILE A 7 52.53 14.04 2.60
N TYR A 8 52.52 12.72 2.44
CA TYR A 8 51.98 12.12 1.22
C TYR A 8 50.45 12.22 1.23
N GLY A 9 49.91 12.86 0.19
CA GLY A 9 48.64 12.44 -0.43
C GLY A 9 47.35 13.13 0.02
N LYS A 10 47.21 14.44 -0.21
CA LYS A 10 45.87 15.02 -0.41
C LYS A 10 45.61 15.09 -1.92
N THR A 11 45.22 13.96 -2.51
CA THR A 11 44.72 13.92 -3.89
C THR A 11 43.31 14.51 -3.91
N GLY A 12 43.18 15.72 -4.43
CA GLY A 12 41.87 16.33 -4.69
C GLY A 12 41.18 15.62 -5.84
N PHE A 13 39.86 15.46 -5.74
CA PHE A 13 39.01 14.99 -6.83
C PHE A 13 39.17 15.89 -8.06
N THR A 14 39.25 15.31 -9.24
CA THR A 14 39.35 16.12 -10.47
C THR A 14 37.97 16.65 -10.85
N LEU A 15 37.91 17.86 -11.40
CA LEU A 15 36.64 18.47 -11.82
C LEU A 15 35.94 17.62 -12.90
N ILE A 16 36.72 16.97 -13.76
CA ILE A 16 36.21 16.08 -14.81
C ILE A 16 35.53 14.84 -14.25
N GLU A 17 36.04 14.27 -13.15
CA GLU A 17 35.46 13.10 -12.51
C GLU A 17 34.08 13.41 -11.92
N LEU A 18 33.94 14.61 -11.35
CA LEU A 18 32.65 15.10 -10.88
C LEU A 18 31.68 15.36 -12.05
N ILE A 19 32.14 15.97 -13.15
CA ILE A 19 31.32 16.21 -14.34
C ILE A 19 30.81 14.89 -14.94
N ILE A 20 31.68 13.90 -15.12
CA ILE A 20 31.28 12.61 -15.68
C ILE A 20 30.30 11.90 -14.73
N CYS A 21 30.52 11.97 -13.42
CA CYS A 21 29.62 11.38 -12.44
C CYS A 21 28.22 11.98 -12.50
N VAL A 22 28.09 13.32 -12.54
CA VAL A 22 26.77 13.97 -12.63
C VAL A 22 26.08 13.69 -13.98
N ILE A 23 26.83 13.59 -15.08
CA ILE A 23 26.29 13.21 -16.39
C ILE A 23 25.70 11.79 -16.33
N ILE A 24 26.43 10.83 -15.78
CA ILE A 24 25.96 9.44 -15.65
C ILE A 24 24.72 9.37 -14.76
N ILE A 25 24.73 10.02 -13.59
CA ILE A 25 23.59 10.04 -12.67
C ILE A 25 22.35 10.67 -13.34
N SER A 26 22.53 11.73 -14.13
CA SER A 26 21.42 12.41 -14.84
C SER A 26 20.73 11.48 -15.84
N ILE A 27 21.51 10.70 -16.61
CA ILE A 27 20.97 9.73 -17.57
C ILE A 27 20.24 8.59 -16.83
N LEU A 28 20.83 8.08 -15.75
CA LEU A 28 20.24 6.99 -14.97
C LEU A 28 18.93 7.43 -14.30
N LEU A 29 18.86 8.65 -13.76
CA LEU A 29 17.65 9.20 -13.15
C LEU A 29 16.49 9.30 -14.15
N GLY A 30 16.79 9.69 -15.39
CA GLY A 30 15.79 9.74 -16.46
C GLY A 30 15.15 8.37 -16.75
N PHE A 31 15.94 7.29 -16.75
CA PHE A 31 15.43 5.94 -17.03
C PHE A 31 14.78 5.27 -15.79
N ALA A 32 15.27 5.60 -14.60
CA ALA A 32 14.77 5.10 -13.33
C ALA A 32 13.30 5.51 -13.08
N ALA A 33 12.96 6.78 -13.31
CA ALA A 33 11.68 7.35 -12.90
C ALA A 33 10.47 6.61 -13.51
N SER A 34 10.51 6.28 -14.80
CA SER A 34 9.41 5.60 -15.50
C SER A 34 9.12 4.19 -14.97
N ARG A 35 10.10 3.54 -14.35
CA ARG A 35 9.94 2.19 -13.78
C ARG A 35 9.46 2.19 -12.33
N PHE A 36 9.75 3.25 -11.57
CA PHE A 36 9.44 3.28 -10.14
C PHE A 36 7.95 3.53 -9.85
N PHE A 37 7.27 4.34 -10.65
CA PHE A 37 5.85 4.65 -10.42
C PHE A 37 4.91 3.43 -10.42
N PRO A 38 4.93 2.52 -11.42
CA PRO A 38 4.05 1.34 -11.40
C PRO A 38 4.41 0.36 -10.27
N MET A 39 5.66 0.35 -9.81
CA MET A 39 6.08 -0.48 -8.68
C MET A 39 5.46 0.00 -7.35
N ILE A 40 5.38 1.33 -7.16
CA ILE A 40 4.77 1.91 -5.96
C ILE A 40 3.26 1.61 -5.94
N GLU A 41 2.58 1.78 -7.07
CA GLU A 41 1.13 1.49 -7.15
C GLU A 41 0.82 0.01 -6.92
N ARG A 42 1.63 -0.92 -7.46
CA ARG A 42 1.51 -2.35 -7.14
C ARG A 42 1.74 -2.65 -5.67
N SER A 43 2.70 -1.98 -5.02
CA SER A 43 2.93 -2.13 -3.58
C SER A 43 1.71 -1.67 -2.77
N ARG A 44 1.04 -0.59 -3.20
CA ARG A 44 -0.17 -0.08 -2.56
C ARG A 44 -1.36 -1.01 -2.79
N GLY A 45 -1.51 -1.55 -3.99
CA GLY A 45 -2.49 -2.59 -4.30
C GLY A 45 -2.27 -3.85 -3.46
N ALA A 46 -1.02 -4.26 -3.25
CA ALA A 46 -0.70 -5.41 -2.40
C ALA A 46 -1.09 -5.20 -0.92
N GLU A 47 -0.88 -4.00 -0.37
CA GLU A 47 -1.35 -3.62 0.97
C GLU A 47 -2.87 -3.74 1.08
N ALA A 48 -3.61 -3.17 0.11
CA ALA A 48 -5.06 -3.27 0.08
C ALA A 48 -5.56 -4.72 -0.04
N ARG A 49 -4.93 -5.53 -0.90
CA ARG A 49 -5.24 -6.96 -1.06
C ARG A 49 -5.02 -7.75 0.23
N ALA A 50 -3.99 -7.41 1.01
CA ALA A 50 -3.73 -8.05 2.30
C ALA A 50 -4.86 -7.77 3.29
N ILE A 51 -5.28 -6.50 3.41
CA ILE A 51 -6.39 -6.12 4.31
C ILE A 51 -7.71 -6.74 3.84
N LEU A 52 -8.03 -6.71 2.54
CA LEU A 52 -9.21 -7.37 1.99
C LEU A 52 -9.22 -8.88 2.23
N SER A 53 -8.05 -9.54 2.18
CA SER A 53 -7.92 -10.96 2.52
C SER A 53 -8.18 -11.21 4.00
N THR A 54 -7.71 -10.34 4.89
CA THR A 54 -8.04 -10.40 6.32
C THR A 54 -9.54 -10.24 6.56
N ILE A 55 -10.17 -9.24 5.93
CA ILE A 55 -11.63 -9.04 5.99
C ILE A 55 -12.37 -10.30 5.53
N TYR A 56 -11.99 -10.86 4.38
CA TYR A 56 -12.61 -12.09 3.86
C TYR A 56 -12.49 -13.26 4.84
N THR A 57 -11.29 -13.54 5.35
CA THR A 57 -11.08 -14.69 6.24
C THR A 57 -11.83 -14.56 7.56
N ASN A 58 -11.92 -13.37 8.14
CA ASN A 58 -12.66 -13.18 9.38
C ASN A 58 -14.17 -13.08 9.15
N PHE A 59 -14.61 -12.53 8.02
CA PHE A 59 -16.02 -12.60 7.62
C PHE A 59 -16.51 -14.05 7.54
N GLN A 60 -15.73 -14.93 6.90
CA GLN A 60 -16.05 -16.35 6.82
C GLN A 60 -16.16 -17.00 8.21
N LYS A 61 -15.24 -16.69 9.13
CA LYS A 61 -15.32 -17.20 10.51
C LYS A 61 -16.57 -16.72 11.25
N VAL A 62 -16.91 -15.44 11.12
CA VAL A 62 -18.08 -14.86 11.80
C VAL A 62 -19.38 -15.44 11.25
N ALA A 63 -19.43 -15.70 9.94
CA ALA A 63 -20.54 -16.42 9.31
C ALA A 63 -20.64 -17.87 9.81
N ASP A 64 -19.52 -18.59 9.93
CA ASP A 64 -19.46 -19.95 10.46
C ASP A 64 -19.88 -20.03 11.94
N ASP A 65 -19.50 -19.03 12.75
CA ASP A 65 -19.85 -18.91 14.17
C ASP A 65 -21.32 -18.49 14.40
N GLY A 66 -22.05 -18.15 13.32
CA GLY A 66 -23.45 -17.73 13.39
C GLY A 66 -23.66 -16.37 14.06
N ILE A 67 -22.62 -15.53 14.09
CA ILE A 67 -22.70 -14.17 14.63
C ILE A 67 -23.45 -13.30 13.61
N PRO A 68 -24.53 -12.61 14.01
CA PRO A 68 -25.28 -11.77 13.09
C PRO A 68 -24.46 -10.54 12.67
N LEU A 69 -24.33 -10.35 11.36
CA LEU A 69 -23.80 -9.13 10.73
C LEU A 69 -24.99 -8.37 10.13
N ASP A 70 -25.46 -7.36 10.86
CA ASP A 70 -26.72 -6.66 10.63
C ASP A 70 -26.57 -5.26 10.04
N GLU A 71 -25.35 -4.74 9.97
CA GLU A 71 -25.04 -3.40 9.47
C GLU A 71 -23.80 -3.41 8.58
N ASP A 72 -23.86 -2.76 7.42
CA ASP A 72 -22.71 -2.58 6.54
C ASP A 72 -21.63 -1.76 7.26
N LEU A 73 -20.35 -2.03 6.97
CA LEU A 73 -19.22 -1.27 7.50
C LEU A 73 -18.79 -0.22 6.48
N THR A 74 -18.53 0.98 6.96
CA THR A 74 -18.10 2.12 6.15
C THR A 74 -16.84 2.74 6.73
N ALA A 75 -16.18 3.61 5.94
CA ALA A 75 -14.98 4.31 6.38
C ALA A 75 -15.23 5.36 7.49
N GLY A 76 -16.50 5.63 7.82
CA GLY A 76 -16.88 6.52 8.92
C GLY A 76 -17.22 5.80 10.22
N ASP A 77 -17.26 4.47 10.21
CA ASP A 77 -17.61 3.69 11.39
C ASP A 77 -16.45 3.58 12.38
N SER A 78 -16.82 3.34 13.64
CA SER A 78 -15.84 3.21 14.73
C SER A 78 -15.23 1.81 14.80
N ASP A 79 -14.11 1.70 15.52
CA ASP A 79 -13.48 0.42 15.85
C ASP A 79 -14.45 -0.60 16.46
N ALA A 80 -15.41 -0.15 17.28
CA ALA A 80 -16.43 -1.03 17.87
C ALA A 80 -17.32 -1.73 16.82
N THR A 81 -17.58 -1.07 15.69
CA THR A 81 -18.37 -1.61 14.58
C THR A 81 -17.53 -2.64 13.80
N TRP A 82 -16.28 -2.29 13.47
CA TRP A 82 -15.34 -3.17 12.78
C TRP A 82 -14.96 -4.42 13.58
N ASN A 83 -14.94 -4.32 14.91
CA ASN A 83 -14.73 -5.44 15.82
C ASN A 83 -15.77 -6.56 15.68
N LYS A 84 -16.95 -6.30 15.08
CA LYS A 84 -17.94 -7.35 14.75
C LYS A 84 -17.41 -8.39 13.77
N ILE A 85 -16.46 -8.01 12.91
CA ILE A 85 -15.72 -8.94 12.04
C ILE A 85 -14.32 -9.27 12.53
N ILE A 86 -14.06 -9.11 13.84
CA ILE A 86 -12.82 -9.54 14.50
C ILE A 86 -11.58 -8.89 13.85
N ILE A 87 -11.71 -7.63 13.44
CA ILE A 87 -10.59 -6.80 12.99
C ILE A 87 -10.70 -5.41 13.60
N ASP A 88 -9.55 -4.80 13.89
CA ASP A 88 -9.48 -3.38 14.19
C ASP A 88 -9.87 -2.58 12.95
N ASP A 89 -10.45 -1.40 13.13
CA ASP A 89 -10.89 -0.53 12.03
C ASP A 89 -9.70 -0.16 11.12
N PRO A 90 -9.66 -0.66 9.87
CA PRO A 90 -8.59 -0.35 8.93
C PRO A 90 -8.59 1.14 8.51
N ASN A 91 -9.68 1.88 8.79
CA ASN A 91 -9.83 3.29 8.49
C ASN A 91 -9.36 4.22 9.62
N ASN A 92 -9.06 3.71 10.81
CA ASN A 92 -8.68 4.54 11.97
C ASN A 92 -7.32 5.26 11.79
N ASN A 93 -6.56 4.93 10.75
CA ASN A 93 -5.32 5.64 10.40
C ASN A 93 -5.60 6.86 9.49
N LEU A 94 -5.20 8.06 9.94
CA LEU A 94 -5.32 9.29 9.16
C LEU A 94 -4.47 9.31 7.88
N ASN A 95 -3.36 8.56 7.86
CA ASN A 95 -2.43 8.47 6.74
C ASN A 95 -2.71 7.29 5.79
N ARG A 96 -3.86 6.60 5.96
CA ARG A 96 -4.25 5.49 5.10
C ARG A 96 -4.40 5.94 3.65
N ARG A 97 -4.13 5.02 2.72
CA ARG A 97 -4.26 5.25 1.27
C ARG A 97 -5.60 4.81 0.71
N PHE A 98 -6.27 3.89 1.39
CA PHE A 98 -7.55 3.35 1.00
C PHE A 98 -8.56 3.55 2.13
N ASP A 99 -9.80 3.80 1.72
CA ASP A 99 -10.98 3.71 2.54
C ASP A 99 -11.58 2.31 2.34
N TYR A 100 -11.78 1.59 3.44
CA TYR A 100 -12.33 0.25 3.44
C TYR A 100 -13.79 0.28 3.86
N SER A 101 -14.62 -0.47 3.15
CA SER A 101 -16.02 -0.69 3.50
C SER A 101 -16.41 -2.14 3.25
N VAL A 102 -17.46 -2.58 3.92
CA VAL A 102 -18.04 -3.92 3.76
C VAL A 102 -19.54 -3.78 3.56
N ASP A 103 -20.01 -4.27 2.42
CA ASP A 103 -21.41 -4.40 2.08
C ASP A 103 -21.83 -5.86 2.34
N TYR A 104 -22.51 -6.08 3.48
CA TYR A 104 -23.01 -7.41 3.86
C TYR A 104 -24.34 -7.73 3.22
N ASN A 105 -25.16 -6.70 3.00
CA ASN A 105 -26.50 -6.85 2.42
C ASN A 105 -26.47 -6.98 0.90
N GLY A 106 -25.33 -6.68 0.29
CA GLY A 106 -25.04 -6.88 -1.12
C GLY A 106 -25.30 -8.31 -1.57
N THR A 107 -25.73 -8.45 -2.82
CA THR A 107 -25.91 -9.76 -3.47
C THR A 107 -24.98 -9.81 -4.69
N PRO A 108 -23.73 -10.30 -4.56
CA PRO A 108 -23.10 -10.93 -3.39
C PRO A 108 -22.57 -9.92 -2.35
N PRO A 109 -22.31 -10.33 -1.10
CA PRO A 109 -21.65 -9.49 -0.11
C PRO A 109 -20.21 -9.22 -0.55
N THR A 110 -19.74 -7.99 -0.35
CA THR A 110 -18.44 -7.56 -0.85
C THR A 110 -17.73 -6.65 0.14
N ALA A 111 -16.40 -6.64 0.10
CA ALA A 111 -15.60 -5.61 0.76
C ALA A 111 -14.85 -4.81 -0.30
N LEU A 112 -14.81 -3.49 -0.14
CA LEU A 112 -14.23 -2.53 -1.06
C LEU A 112 -13.05 -1.83 -0.38
N ALA A 113 -11.98 -1.63 -1.12
CA ALA A 113 -10.88 -0.72 -0.81
C ALA A 113 -10.86 0.37 -1.89
N GLU A 114 -11.32 1.57 -1.56
CA GLU A 114 -11.37 2.73 -2.45
C GLU A 114 -10.17 3.65 -2.20
N SER A 115 -9.41 4.03 -3.23
CA SER A 115 -8.28 4.92 -3.08
C SER A 115 -8.73 6.32 -2.66
N ARG A 116 -8.12 6.87 -1.60
CA ARG A 116 -8.38 8.23 -1.12
C ARG A 116 -7.82 9.32 -2.05
N ALA A 117 -6.92 8.95 -2.95
CA ALA A 117 -6.31 9.88 -3.89
C ALA A 117 -7.10 9.98 -5.21
N ASP A 118 -7.82 8.92 -5.57
CA ASP A 118 -8.57 8.81 -6.81
C ASP A 118 -9.68 7.77 -6.64
N ASN A 119 -10.93 8.19 -6.58
CA ASN A 119 -12.06 7.28 -6.35
C ASN A 119 -12.34 6.33 -7.54
N ALA A 120 -11.76 6.56 -8.72
CA ALA A 120 -11.87 5.60 -9.82
C ALA A 120 -10.93 4.39 -9.63
N MET A 121 -9.99 4.48 -8.67
CA MET A 121 -9.02 3.45 -8.30
C MET A 121 -9.49 2.65 -7.09
N TRP A 122 -9.83 1.38 -7.29
CA TRP A 122 -10.42 0.54 -6.24
C TRP A 122 -10.11 -0.95 -6.42
N LEU A 123 -10.22 -1.69 -5.31
CA LEU A 123 -10.21 -3.15 -5.28
C LEU A 123 -11.42 -3.63 -4.49
N GLN A 124 -12.10 -4.66 -4.97
CA GLN A 124 -13.25 -5.25 -4.30
C GLN A 124 -13.08 -6.75 -4.24
N ILE A 125 -13.34 -7.33 -3.07
CA ILE A 125 -13.38 -8.78 -2.87
C ILE A 125 -14.82 -9.23 -2.70
N ASN A 126 -15.18 -10.30 -3.39
CA ASN A 126 -16.43 -11.01 -3.15
C ASN A 126 -16.27 -11.84 -1.87
N LEU A 127 -17.11 -11.58 -0.88
CA LEU A 127 -16.98 -12.21 0.44
C LEU A 127 -17.44 -13.66 0.48
N ASN A 128 -18.15 -14.14 -0.54
CA ASN A 128 -18.54 -15.56 -0.65
C ASN A 128 -17.48 -16.40 -1.37
N THR A 129 -16.74 -15.80 -2.32
CA THR A 129 -15.82 -16.56 -3.19
C THR A 129 -14.35 -16.21 -2.99
N GLY A 130 -14.04 -15.11 -2.31
CA GLY A 130 -12.68 -14.59 -2.14
C GLY A 130 -12.08 -14.01 -3.42
N VAL A 131 -12.84 -13.92 -4.51
CA VAL A 131 -12.36 -13.38 -5.79
C VAL A 131 -12.22 -11.86 -5.68
N ILE A 132 -11.04 -11.35 -6.05
CA ILE A 132 -10.75 -9.91 -6.10
C ILE A 132 -10.90 -9.40 -7.52
N ILE A 133 -11.67 -8.33 -7.68
CA ILE A 133 -11.74 -7.49 -8.88
C ILE A 133 -11.17 -6.10 -8.55
N HIS A 134 -10.67 -5.39 -9.55
CA HIS A 134 -10.05 -4.09 -9.35
C HIS A 134 -10.18 -3.22 -10.61
N SER A 135 -10.03 -1.91 -10.44
CA SER A 135 -9.87 -0.97 -11.54
C SER A 135 -8.39 -0.68 -11.82
N GLY A 136 -7.98 -0.64 -13.10
CA GLY A 136 -6.62 -0.23 -13.49
C GLY A 136 -5.47 -1.14 -13.00
N GLU A 137 -4.27 -0.57 -12.80
CA GLU A 137 -3.00 -1.27 -12.48
C GLU A 137 -2.84 -1.71 -11.00
N TYR A 138 -3.91 -2.06 -10.28
CA TYR A 138 -3.81 -2.63 -8.92
C TYR A 138 -3.73 -4.15 -8.88
#